data_AF-A0A353N8N8-F1
#
_entry.id   AF-A0A353N8N8-F1
#
_cell.length_a   1.000
_cell.length_b   1.000
_cell.length_c   1.000
_cell.angle_alpha   90.00
_cell.angle_beta   90.00
_cell.angle_gamma   90.00
#
_symmetry.space_group_name_H-M   'P 1'
#
loop_
_entity.id
_entity.type
_entity.pdbx_description
1 polymer ?
#
loop_
_entity_poly.entity_id
_entity_poly.type
_entity_poly.pdbx_seq_one_letter_code
_entity_poly.pdbx_strand_id
1 'polypeptide(L)'
;AIEFLREKGLASAAKKATRVAADGLVGSFISADRKSGVLVEVNCETDFVAKTNDFQDFVTELAEHIAINAPQSLSPEEEGAEAPYLMEQSFKDQQTVGDYVTQMVASTGEKITIRRFARYEINNGGLVQDYIHMNGKIGVLIELSLDHSDLNENEDLLTLAKDLAM
;
A
#
# COMPACT_ATOMS: atom_id res chain seq x y z
N ALA A 1 27.25 -5.62 -14.07
CA ALA A 1 26.60 -4.29 -14.12
C ALA A 1 25.44 -4.19 -13.13
N ILE A 2 24.49 -5.14 -13.16
CA ILE A 2 23.32 -5.17 -12.27
C ILE A 2 23.72 -5.21 -10.78
N GLU A 3 24.64 -6.10 -10.39
CA GLU A 3 25.05 -6.23 -8.98
C GLU A 3 25.74 -4.98 -8.43
N PHE A 4 26.59 -4.33 -9.23
CA PHE A 4 27.20 -3.04 -8.89
C PHE A 4 26.15 -1.92 -8.71
N LEU A 5 25.12 -1.88 -9.57
CA LEU A 5 24.03 -0.92 -9.44
C LEU A 5 23.20 -1.19 -8.18
N ARG A 6 22.99 -2.46 -7.83
CA ARG A 6 22.31 -2.87 -6.59
C ARG A 6 23.08 -2.45 -5.35
N GLU A 7 24.38 -2.72 -5.28
CA GLU A 7 25.25 -2.29 -4.18
C GLU A 7 25.26 -0.76 -4.03
N LYS A 8 25.36 -0.03 -5.14
CA LYS A 8 25.29 1.43 -5.14
C LYS A 8 23.93 1.93 -4.66
N GLY A 9 22.84 1.25 -5.03
CA GLY A 9 21.49 1.53 -4.55
C GLY A 9 21.37 1.37 -3.04
N LEU A 10 21.84 0.24 -2.50
CA LEU A 10 21.85 -0.02 -1.06
C LEU A 10 22.65 1.04 -0.30
N ALA A 11 23.82 1.42 -0.81
CA ALA A 11 24.63 2.49 -0.21
C ALA A 11 23.92 3.86 -0.28
N SER A 12 23.19 4.14 -1.36
CA SER A 12 22.39 5.35 -1.52
C SER A 12 21.24 5.40 -0.52
N ALA A 13 20.52 4.29 -0.33
CA ALA A 13 19.42 4.16 0.60
C ALA A 13 19.89 4.28 2.06
N ALA A 14 20.97 3.59 2.43
CA ALA A 14 21.55 3.67 3.77
C ALA A 14 21.93 5.12 4.15
N LYS A 15 22.50 5.90 3.22
CA LYS A 15 22.83 7.31 3.45
C LYS A 15 21.62 8.22 3.65
N LYS A 16 20.45 7.81 3.15
CA LYS A 16 19.21 8.59 3.22
C LYS A 16 18.25 8.11 4.31
N ALA A 17 18.53 6.97 4.94
CA ALA A 17 17.66 6.37 5.96
C ALA A 17 17.35 7.31 7.14
N THR A 18 18.23 8.25 7.47
CA THR A 18 18.01 9.24 8.55
C THR A 18 17.18 10.46 8.13
N ARG A 19 16.85 10.61 6.84
CA ARG A 19 16.03 11.71 6.34
C ARG A 19 14.56 11.51 6.73
N VAL A 20 13.82 12.61 6.70
CA VAL A 20 12.38 12.62 6.98
C VAL A 20 11.63 12.50 5.66
N ALA A 21 10.87 11.43 5.50
CA ALA A 21 9.93 11.24 4.40
C ALA A 21 8.51 11.56 4.91
N ALA A 22 8.11 12.83 4.81
CA ALA A 22 6.83 13.32 5.35
C ALA A 22 5.76 13.53 4.26
N ASP A 23 6.14 13.47 2.99
CA ASP A 23 5.21 13.47 1.86
C ASP A 23 4.95 12.01 1.42
N GLY A 24 4.15 11.79 0.37
CA GLY A 24 3.80 10.44 -0.10
C GLY A 24 2.36 10.30 -0.56
N LEU A 25 1.94 9.06 -0.73
CA LEU A 25 0.58 8.68 -1.14
C LEU A 25 0.07 7.50 -0.32
N VAL A 26 -1.25 7.47 -0.20
CA VAL A 26 -2.02 6.31 0.19
C VAL A 26 -2.54 5.64 -1.07
N GLY A 27 -2.28 4.34 -1.20
CA GLY A 27 -2.90 3.48 -2.20
C GLY A 27 -3.87 2.50 -1.56
N SER A 28 -4.81 2.02 -2.35
CA SER A 28 -5.79 1.04 -1.93
C SER A 28 -6.02 0.00 -3.02
N PHE A 29 -6.50 -1.15 -2.58
CA PHE A 29 -6.98 -2.20 -3.45
C PHE A 29 -8.21 -2.85 -2.81
N ILE A 30 -9.24 -3.08 -3.61
CA ILE A 30 -10.44 -3.84 -3.23
C ILE A 30 -10.60 -4.96 -4.27
N SER A 31 -10.70 -6.21 -3.80
CA SER A 31 -10.93 -7.35 -4.68
C SER A 31 -12.28 -7.24 -5.40
N ALA A 32 -12.42 -7.92 -6.54
CA ALA A 32 -13.65 -7.85 -7.34
C ALA A 32 -14.90 -8.33 -6.57
N ASP A 33 -14.74 -9.26 -5.64
CA ASP A 33 -15.80 -9.76 -4.76
C ASP A 33 -15.98 -8.93 -3.47
N ARG A 34 -15.16 -7.88 -3.29
CA ARG A 34 -15.15 -6.98 -2.12
C ARG A 34 -14.94 -7.71 -0.80
N LYS A 35 -14.25 -8.87 -0.84
CA LYS A 35 -13.91 -9.65 0.36
C LYS A 35 -12.49 -9.38 0.85
N SER A 36 -11.60 -8.87 0.01
CA SER A 36 -10.25 -8.47 0.40
C SER A 36 -10.05 -6.99 0.13
N GLY A 37 -9.53 -6.27 1.12
CA GLY A 37 -9.30 -4.84 1.05
C GLY A 37 -7.98 -4.46 1.68
N VAL A 38 -7.23 -3.58 1.02
CA VAL A 38 -5.94 -3.07 1.49
C VAL A 38 -5.91 -1.56 1.40
N LEU A 39 -5.27 -0.94 2.39
CA LEU A 39 -4.85 0.45 2.38
C LEU A 39 -3.38 0.51 2.77
N VAL A 40 -2.53 1.17 1.98
CA VAL A 40 -1.08 1.28 2.23
C VAL A 40 -0.61 2.72 2.13
N GLU A 41 0.18 3.18 3.10
CA GLU A 41 0.83 4.49 3.10
C GLU A 41 2.31 4.32 2.71
N VAL A 42 2.71 4.95 1.61
CA VAL A 42 4.10 5.01 1.14
C VAL A 42 4.54 6.46 1.13
N ASN A 43 5.62 6.74 1.86
CA ASN A 43 6.16 8.09 2.00
C ASN A 43 7.40 8.33 1.15
N CYS A 44 7.57 9.58 0.74
CA CYS A 44 8.77 10.15 0.12
C CYS A 44 9.12 11.51 0.76
N GLU A 45 10.19 12.17 0.30
CA GLU A 45 10.61 13.46 0.87
C GLU A 45 9.78 14.63 0.30
N THR A 46 9.39 14.56 -0.98
CA THR A 46 8.71 15.68 -1.66
C THR A 46 7.48 15.26 -2.46
N ASP A 47 6.55 16.20 -2.65
CA ASP A 47 5.37 16.02 -3.48
C ASP A 47 5.72 15.82 -4.97
N PHE A 48 6.90 16.27 -5.43
CA PHE A 48 7.37 16.05 -6.79
C PHE A 48 7.56 14.56 -7.09
N VAL A 49 8.20 13.81 -6.18
CA VAL A 49 8.34 12.35 -6.34
C VAL A 49 6.99 11.66 -6.20
N ALA A 50 6.15 12.09 -5.25
CA ALA A 50 4.81 11.51 -5.07
C ALA A 50 3.94 11.62 -6.33
N LYS A 51 4.14 12.65 -7.15
CA LYS A 51 3.37 12.90 -8.39
C LYS A 51 3.94 12.22 -9.64
N THR A 52 5.04 11.48 -9.53
CA THR A 52 5.58 10.71 -10.66
C THR A 52 4.73 9.47 -10.93
N ASN A 53 4.72 8.99 -12.17
CA ASN A 53 4.00 7.76 -12.52
C ASN A 53 4.64 6.56 -11.82
N ASP A 54 5.96 6.42 -11.87
CA ASP A 54 6.69 5.34 -11.21
C ASP A 54 6.33 5.19 -9.71
N PHE A 55 6.18 6.31 -9.00
CA PHE A 55 5.77 6.28 -7.59
C PHE A 55 4.30 5.88 -7.43
N GLN A 56 3.38 6.47 -8.20
CA GLN A 56 1.94 6.14 -8.15
C GLN A 56 1.65 4.69 -8.51
N ASP A 57 2.31 4.18 -9.56
CA ASP A 57 2.22 2.81 -10.01
C ASP A 57 2.71 1.87 -8.91
N PHE A 58 3.87 2.17 -8.31
CA PHE A 58 4.40 1.40 -7.19
C PHE A 58 3.41 1.34 -6.01
N VAL A 59 2.84 2.46 -5.57
CA VAL A 59 1.89 2.47 -4.44
C VAL A 59 0.64 1.62 -4.75
N THR A 60 0.14 1.70 -5.98
CA THR A 60 -1.05 0.95 -6.43
C THR A 60 -0.77 -0.54 -6.47
N GLU A 61 0.34 -0.94 -7.09
CA GLU A 61 0.72 -2.35 -7.24
C GLU A 61 1.13 -2.98 -5.93
N LEU A 62 1.71 -2.19 -5.01
CA LEU A 62 2.00 -2.65 -3.66
C LEU A 62 0.71 -2.96 -2.90
N ALA A 63 -0.35 -2.16 -3.06
CA ALA A 63 -1.64 -2.41 -2.42
C ALA A 63 -2.24 -3.75 -2.91
N GLU A 64 -2.23 -4.01 -4.21
CA GLU A 64 -2.66 -5.28 -4.79
C GLU A 64 -1.78 -6.45 -4.33
N HIS A 65 -0.46 -6.25 -4.31
CA HIS A 65 0.49 -7.27 -3.85
C HIS A 65 0.24 -7.69 -2.41
N ILE A 66 0.01 -6.73 -1.51
CA ILE A 66 -0.35 -6.97 -0.11
C ILE A 66 -1.68 -7.75 -0.04
N ALA A 67 -2.67 -7.42 -0.87
CA ALA A 67 -3.97 -8.10 -0.84
C ALA A 67 -3.81 -9.60 -1.13
N ILE A 68 -2.93 -9.96 -2.07
CA ILE A 68 -2.70 -11.32 -2.53
C ILE A 68 -1.75 -12.11 -1.60
N ASN A 69 -0.68 -11.48 -1.12
CA ASN A 69 0.45 -12.19 -0.53
C ASN A 69 0.65 -11.95 0.97
N ALA A 70 0.06 -10.89 1.55
CA ALA A 70 0.23 -10.60 2.96
C ALA A 70 -0.79 -11.34 3.84
N PRO A 71 -0.42 -11.79 5.04
CA PRO A 71 -1.37 -12.28 6.03
C PRO A 71 -2.38 -11.18 6.42
N GLN A 72 -3.56 -11.55 6.93
CA GLN A 72 -4.47 -10.61 7.63
C GLN A 72 -3.64 -9.84 8.67
N SER A 73 -3.85 -8.52 8.73
CA SER A 73 -2.96 -7.56 9.43
C SER A 73 -2.37 -8.13 10.72
N LEU A 74 -1.06 -7.99 10.86
CA LEU A 74 -0.38 -8.09 12.14
C LEU A 74 -1.07 -7.12 13.12
N SER A 75 -1.12 -7.46 14.41
CA SER A 75 -1.90 -6.74 15.41
C SER A 75 -1.68 -5.20 15.37
N PRO A 76 -2.58 -4.36 15.89
CA PRO A 76 -2.40 -2.90 15.94
C PRO A 76 -1.09 -2.41 16.59
N GLU A 77 -0.39 -3.29 17.29
CA GLU A 77 0.92 -3.09 17.92
C GLU A 77 2.10 -3.32 16.95
N GLU A 78 1.85 -4.07 15.87
CA GLU A 78 2.75 -4.37 14.75
C GLU A 78 2.44 -3.48 13.52
N GLU A 79 1.28 -2.83 13.50
CA GLU A 79 0.93 -1.73 12.58
C GLU A 79 1.83 -0.50 12.82
N GLY A 80 2.95 -0.42 12.11
CA GLY A 80 3.77 0.79 12.04
C GLY A 80 5.28 0.58 12.12
N ALA A 81 5.76 -0.65 12.31
CA ALA A 81 7.15 -0.99 12.07
C ALA A 81 7.27 -1.57 10.66
N GLU A 82 8.18 -1.01 9.85
CA GLU A 82 8.65 -1.53 8.56
C GLU A 82 8.35 -3.02 8.45
N ALA A 83 7.24 -3.42 7.82
CA ALA A 83 6.77 -4.82 7.92
C ALA A 83 7.87 -5.72 7.33
N PRO A 84 8.73 -6.38 8.13
CA PRO A 84 9.99 -6.90 7.62
C PRO A 84 9.70 -8.02 6.62
N TYR A 85 8.64 -8.77 6.91
CA TYR A 85 8.07 -9.76 6.02
C TYR A 85 7.68 -9.18 4.65
N LEU A 86 7.02 -8.02 4.59
CA LEU A 86 6.64 -7.40 3.32
C LEU A 86 7.88 -7.02 2.51
N MET A 87 8.92 -6.48 3.16
CA MET A 87 10.16 -6.08 2.49
C MET A 87 10.89 -7.27 1.85
N GLU A 88 10.77 -8.47 2.43
CA GLU A 88 11.38 -9.71 1.95
C GLU A 88 10.54 -10.46 0.89
N GLN A 89 9.27 -10.09 0.68
CA GLN A 89 8.41 -10.75 -0.30
C GLN A 89 8.93 -10.53 -1.73
N SER A 90 8.85 -11.59 -2.54
CA SER A 90 9.10 -11.52 -3.97
C SER A 90 8.08 -10.60 -4.63
N PHE A 91 8.59 -9.51 -5.18
CA PHE A 91 7.88 -8.52 -5.96
C PHE A 91 8.34 -8.58 -7.43
N LYS A 92 7.79 -7.72 -8.28
CA LYS A 92 8.07 -7.62 -9.73
C LYS A 92 9.49 -8.03 -10.15
N ASP A 93 9.61 -8.74 -11.27
CA ASP A 93 10.90 -9.09 -11.87
C ASP A 93 11.84 -9.90 -10.94
N GLN A 94 11.28 -10.75 -10.07
CA GLN A 94 12.00 -11.64 -9.14
C GLN A 94 12.88 -10.92 -8.11
N GLN A 95 12.65 -9.63 -7.86
CA GLN A 95 13.31 -8.89 -6.79
C GLN A 95 12.40 -8.79 -5.57
N THR A 96 12.96 -8.48 -4.40
CA THR A 96 12.11 -8.25 -3.20
C THR A 96 11.45 -6.87 -3.24
N VAL A 97 10.38 -6.66 -2.46
CA VAL A 97 9.82 -5.30 -2.26
C VAL A 97 10.92 -4.32 -1.79
N GLY A 98 11.80 -4.76 -0.88
CA GLY A 98 12.91 -3.95 -0.39
C GLY A 98 13.96 -3.60 -1.46
N ASP A 99 14.25 -4.52 -2.37
CA ASP A 99 15.12 -4.23 -3.53
C ASP A 99 14.49 -3.18 -4.45
N TYR A 100 13.19 -3.26 -4.69
CA TYR A 100 12.47 -2.29 -5.52
C TYR A 100 12.47 -0.89 -4.89
N VAL A 101 12.16 -0.80 -3.60
CA VAL A 101 12.23 0.46 -2.83
C VAL A 101 13.65 1.04 -2.90
N THR A 102 14.68 0.19 -2.72
CA THR A 102 16.09 0.62 -2.81
C THR A 102 16.42 1.20 -4.20
N GLN A 103 15.90 0.60 -5.27
CA GLN A 103 16.08 1.11 -6.62
C GLN A 103 15.39 2.45 -6.83
N MET A 104 14.16 2.60 -6.33
CA MET A 104 13.45 3.89 -6.37
C MET A 104 14.21 4.97 -5.59
N VAL A 105 14.78 4.65 -4.43
CA VAL A 105 15.62 5.59 -3.66
C VAL A 105 16.88 5.98 -4.45
N ALA A 106 17.45 5.05 -5.21
CA ALA A 106 18.62 5.30 -6.05
C ALA A 106 18.29 6.16 -7.28
N SER A 107 17.12 5.97 -7.90
CA SER A 107 16.69 6.71 -9.08
C SER A 107 16.17 8.11 -8.74
N THR A 108 15.37 8.24 -7.68
CA THR A 108 14.77 9.52 -7.26
C THR A 108 15.72 10.38 -6.44
N GLY A 109 16.64 9.76 -5.70
CA GLY A 109 17.50 10.47 -4.75
C GLY A 109 16.78 10.89 -3.46
N GLU A 110 15.57 10.40 -3.22
CA GLU A 110 14.79 10.62 -2.00
C GLU A 110 14.72 9.35 -1.14
N LYS A 111 14.59 9.52 0.17
CA LYS A 111 14.16 8.44 1.06
C LYS A 111 12.72 8.07 0.71
N ILE A 112 12.48 6.78 0.51
CA ILE A 112 11.16 6.20 0.30
C ILE A 112 10.94 5.14 1.37
N THR A 113 9.78 5.14 2.00
CA THR A 113 9.43 4.21 3.07
C THR A 113 8.00 3.75 2.94
N ILE A 114 7.78 2.44 3.03
CA ILE A 114 6.44 1.88 3.28
C ILE A 114 6.19 2.06 4.77
N ARG A 115 5.30 2.99 5.14
CA ARG A 115 5.14 3.39 6.54
C ARG A 115 4.21 2.47 7.31
N ARG A 116 3.10 2.08 6.70
CA ARG A 116 2.10 1.19 7.27
C ARG A 116 1.13 0.71 6.20
N PHE A 117 0.45 -0.39 6.46
CA PHE A 117 -0.71 -0.81 5.71
C PHE A 117 -1.75 -1.43 6.65
N ALA A 118 -2.99 -1.48 6.20
CA ALA A 118 -4.07 -2.25 6.81
C ALA A 118 -4.63 -3.21 5.76
N ARG A 119 -5.01 -4.43 6.17
CA ARG A 119 -5.61 -5.44 5.30
C ARG A 119 -6.80 -6.09 6.00
N TYR A 120 -7.95 -6.07 5.33
CA TYR A 120 -9.14 -6.81 5.73
C TYR A 120 -9.38 -7.99 4.78
N GLU A 121 -9.82 -9.10 5.37
CA GLU A 121 -10.28 -10.28 4.66
C GLU A 121 -11.60 -10.72 5.29
N ILE A 122 -12.67 -10.70 4.50
CA ILE A 122 -14.03 -10.95 4.94
C ILE A 122 -14.37 -12.42 4.72
N ASN A 123 -14.34 -13.19 5.80
CA ASN A 123 -14.67 -14.62 5.75
C ASN A 123 -16.18 -14.91 5.81
N ASN A 124 -16.99 -13.93 6.23
CA ASN A 124 -18.43 -14.08 6.47
C ASN A 124 -19.27 -13.09 5.62
N GLY A 125 -20.55 -12.91 5.97
CA GLY A 125 -21.40 -11.88 5.38
C GLY A 125 -20.84 -10.47 5.62
N GLY A 126 -20.77 -9.66 4.56
CA GLY A 126 -20.17 -8.34 4.60
C GLY A 126 -19.36 -7.98 3.35
N LEU A 127 -18.80 -6.78 3.34
CA LEU A 127 -17.92 -6.29 2.28
C LEU A 127 -16.90 -5.30 2.83
N VAL A 128 -15.84 -5.05 2.06
CA VAL A 128 -14.93 -3.93 2.27
C VAL A 128 -15.18 -2.82 1.26
N GLN A 129 -14.95 -1.59 1.69
CA GLN A 129 -15.00 -0.41 0.84
C GLN A 129 -13.90 0.56 1.24
N ASP A 130 -13.27 1.17 0.25
CA ASP A 130 -12.27 2.21 0.44
C ASP A 130 -12.77 3.59 -0.03
N TYR A 131 -12.07 4.64 0.40
CA TYR A 131 -12.18 5.96 -0.17
C TYR A 131 -10.82 6.65 -0.14
N ILE A 132 -10.40 7.20 -1.28
CA ILE A 132 -9.17 7.98 -1.42
C ILE A 132 -9.54 9.42 -1.72
N HIS A 133 -9.07 10.35 -0.89
CA HIS A 133 -9.30 11.79 -1.03
C HIS A 133 -8.00 12.58 -1.21
N MET A 134 -8.15 13.84 -1.66
CA MET A 134 -7.05 14.79 -1.85
C MET A 134 -5.89 14.21 -2.68
N ASN A 135 -6.18 13.52 -3.79
CA ASN A 135 -5.19 12.86 -4.66
C ASN A 135 -4.25 11.91 -3.89
N GLY A 136 -4.81 11.02 -3.07
CA GLY A 136 -4.01 10.03 -2.34
C GLY A 136 -3.41 10.53 -1.03
N LYS A 137 -3.76 11.72 -0.53
CA LYS A 137 -3.28 12.19 0.78
C LYS A 137 -4.06 11.64 1.96
N ILE A 138 -5.32 11.27 1.73
CA ILE A 138 -6.19 10.69 2.74
C ILE A 138 -6.77 9.41 2.17
N GLY A 139 -6.73 8.34 2.95
CA GLY A 139 -7.36 7.08 2.60
C GLY A 139 -8.13 6.52 3.79
N VAL A 140 -9.29 5.96 3.50
CA VAL A 140 -10.18 5.29 4.45
C VAL A 140 -10.45 3.89 3.90
N LEU A 141 -10.44 2.89 4.79
CA LEU A 141 -10.83 1.52 4.49
C LEU A 141 -11.78 1.06 5.59
N ILE A 142 -12.99 0.66 5.20
CA ILE A 142 -14.01 0.16 6.11
C ILE A 142 -14.37 -1.29 5.78
N GLU A 143 -14.70 -2.04 6.83
CA GLU A 143 -15.40 -3.31 6.75
C GLU A 143 -16.85 -3.09 7.20
N LEU A 144 -17.80 -3.62 6.45
CA LEU A 144 -19.21 -3.68 6.84
C LEU A 144 -19.62 -5.15 7.03
N SER A 145 -19.97 -5.53 8.25
CA SER A 145 -20.59 -6.83 8.52
C SER A 145 -22.08 -6.77 8.25
N LEU A 146 -22.58 -7.63 7.37
CA LEU A 146 -23.95 -7.56 6.85
C LEU A 146 -24.56 -8.96 6.77
N ASP A 147 -25.83 -9.08 7.16
CA ASP A 147 -26.62 -10.31 7.03
C ASP A 147 -27.55 -10.21 5.81
N HIS A 148 -26.94 -10.22 4.61
CA HIS A 148 -27.66 -10.11 3.33
C HIS A 148 -26.89 -10.90 2.25
N SER A 149 -27.60 -11.51 1.29
CA SER A 149 -26.99 -12.35 0.24
C SER A 149 -26.43 -11.55 -0.93
N ASP A 150 -27.11 -10.47 -1.32
CA ASP A 150 -26.86 -9.77 -2.60
C ASP A 150 -25.93 -8.56 -2.44
N LEU A 151 -24.82 -8.72 -1.71
CA LEU A 151 -23.99 -7.61 -1.23
C LEU A 151 -23.29 -6.82 -2.34
N ASN A 152 -22.92 -7.50 -3.44
CA ASN A 152 -22.18 -6.88 -4.54
C ASN A 152 -23.07 -6.41 -5.69
N GLU A 153 -24.37 -6.70 -5.64
CA GLU A 153 -25.35 -6.36 -6.68
C GLU A 153 -26.34 -5.28 -6.20
N ASN A 154 -26.34 -4.98 -4.90
CA ASN A 154 -27.21 -3.96 -4.31
C ASN A 154 -26.57 -2.56 -4.39
N GLU A 155 -26.96 -1.80 -5.40
CA GLU A 155 -26.45 -0.44 -5.65
C GLU A 155 -26.67 0.54 -4.49
N ASP A 156 -27.79 0.43 -3.76
CA ASP A 156 -28.07 1.28 -2.60
C ASP A 156 -27.08 0.99 -1.46
N LEU A 157 -26.77 -0.28 -1.24
CA LEU A 157 -25.78 -0.70 -0.27
C LEU A 157 -24.37 -0.24 -0.67
N LEU A 158 -23.99 -0.38 -1.94
CA LEU A 158 -22.69 0.07 -2.43
C LEU A 158 -22.55 1.60 -2.32
N THR A 159 -23.64 2.33 -2.56
CA THR A 159 -23.69 3.78 -2.36
C THR A 159 -23.50 4.14 -0.88
N LEU A 160 -24.24 3.49 0.02
CA LEU A 160 -24.08 3.69 1.47
C LEU A 160 -22.66 3.37 1.94
N ALA A 161 -22.08 2.26 1.49
CA ALA A 161 -20.72 1.88 1.86
C ALA A 161 -19.70 2.94 1.43
N LYS A 162 -19.87 3.49 0.23
CA LYS A 162 -19.04 4.59 -0.26
C LYS A 162 -19.24 5.86 0.56
N ASP A 163 -20.47 6.22 0.88
CA ASP A 163 -20.79 7.40 1.70
C ASP A 163 -20.23 7.30 3.12
N LEU A 164 -20.20 6.09 3.70
CA LEU A 164 -19.58 5.85 5.00
C LEU A 164 -18.05 5.93 4.98
N ALA A 165 -17.43 5.66 3.83
CA ALA A 165 -15.98 5.77 3.66
C ALA A 165 -15.51 7.21 3.38
N MET A 166 -16.41 8.09 2.91
CA MET A 166 -16.16 9.52 2.64
C MET A 166 -16.12 10.39 3.90
#